data_AF-A0A418CF04-F1
#
_entry.id   AF-A0A418CF04-F1
#
_cell.length_a   1.000
_cell.length_b   1.000
_cell.length_c   1.000
_cell.angle_alpha   90.00
_cell.angle_beta   90.00
_cell.angle_gamma   90.00
#
_symmetry.space_group_name_H-M   'P 1'
#
loop_
_entity.id
_entity.type
_entity.pdbx_description
1 polymer ?
#
loop_
_entity_poly.entity_id
_entity_poly.type
_entity_poly.pdbx_seq_one_letter_code
_entity_poly.pdbx_strand_id
1 'polypeptide(L)'
;RHQPPSILSSLSASVETAAAAGHGGPKFPLVLALAATAGTLNHSSEILKETDAVRLLKDAMYEKEAKIGHLEEAQSGLQDTVRSLQFSMGMQRNWLKKVVSVLQLDDDVDLDSAEGLHECLMHIEDKWSARTSSPVVAPTSSPDDDEPSSKIAFRSFSYNDLALFLPTFAPTDAAAAKIYLAFHLGCPNRFLSDESITTFYQMHNRYPEYILGRIVFIDERVASDRDNPYRLIAGTTFYVLTVTFLVDF
;
A
#
# COMPACT_ATOMS: atom_id res chain seq x y z
N ARG A 1 10.22 3.24 60.94
CA ARG A 1 11.70 3.37 60.93
C ARG A 1 11.99 4.70 60.23
N HIS A 2 12.46 5.70 60.99
CA HIS A 2 13.05 7.00 60.60
C HIS A 2 12.30 7.97 59.64
N GLN A 3 11.59 8.96 60.23
CA GLN A 3 11.85 10.43 60.25
C GLN A 3 12.93 11.06 59.30
N PRO A 4 13.02 12.41 59.10
CA PRO A 4 12.07 13.56 59.23
C PRO A 4 12.29 14.69 58.13
N PRO A 5 12.15 16.04 58.35
CA PRO A 5 10.90 16.83 58.29
C PRO A 5 11.03 18.28 57.68
N SER A 6 9.95 19.09 57.80
CA SER A 6 9.94 20.54 58.15
C SER A 6 10.49 21.60 57.17
N ILE A 7 10.09 22.86 57.10
CA ILE A 7 9.13 23.81 57.71
C ILE A 7 9.29 25.08 56.82
N LEU A 8 8.25 25.88 56.58
CA LEU A 8 8.34 27.35 56.74
C LEU A 8 6.95 28.00 56.65
N SER A 9 6.52 28.44 57.83
CA SER A 9 5.46 29.38 58.14
C SER A 9 5.75 30.77 57.55
N SER A 10 4.76 31.37 56.88
CA SER A 10 4.79 32.80 56.55
C SER A 10 4.18 33.62 57.69
N LEU A 11 4.98 34.55 58.20
CA LEU A 11 4.63 35.54 59.22
C LEU A 11 3.71 36.62 58.64
N SER A 12 2.62 36.89 59.36
CA SER A 12 1.79 38.08 59.18
C SER A 12 2.37 39.23 59.99
N ALA A 13 2.44 40.41 59.39
CA ALA A 13 2.93 41.63 60.00
C ALA A 13 1.86 42.26 60.91
N SER A 14 2.25 42.73 62.08
CA SER A 14 1.55 43.81 62.77
C SER A 14 2.56 44.72 63.43
N VAL A 15 2.47 45.99 63.04
CA VAL A 15 3.23 47.11 63.59
C VAL A 15 2.43 47.64 64.77
N GLU A 16 3.09 47.85 65.91
CA GLU A 16 2.46 48.53 67.03
C GLU A 16 3.47 49.52 67.63
N THR A 17 3.10 50.80 67.56
CA THR A 17 3.85 51.95 68.04
C THR A 17 3.18 52.51 69.29
N ALA A 18 3.91 52.61 70.41
CA ALA A 18 3.69 53.57 71.51
C ALA A 18 4.95 53.55 72.40
N ALA A 19 5.83 54.56 72.38
CA ALA A 19 5.74 55.86 73.08
C ALA A 19 5.72 55.76 74.62
N ALA A 20 6.86 56.01 75.28
CA ALA A 20 7.02 57.05 76.32
C ALA A 20 8.39 57.03 77.05
N ALA A 21 8.96 58.23 77.14
CA ALA A 21 9.81 58.78 78.22
C ALA A 21 11.28 58.33 78.39
N GLY A 22 12.19 59.30 78.17
CA GLY A 22 13.25 59.60 79.14
C GLY A 22 14.71 59.67 78.65
N HIS A 23 15.21 60.91 78.51
CA HIS A 23 16.60 61.38 78.69
C HIS A 23 17.66 61.17 77.58
N GLY A 24 18.17 62.32 77.07
CA GLY A 24 19.56 62.51 76.61
C GLY A 24 19.83 62.40 75.10
N GLY A 25 19.99 63.54 74.41
CA GLY A 25 20.67 63.58 73.09
C GLY A 25 22.20 63.38 73.22
N PRO A 26 23.00 63.29 72.12
CA PRO A 26 22.71 63.84 70.78
C PRO A 26 22.96 62.88 69.58
N LYS A 27 22.34 63.23 68.42
CA LYS A 27 22.80 63.07 67.00
C LYS A 27 23.46 61.71 66.63
N PHE A 28 22.92 60.83 65.79
CA PHE A 28 22.44 61.01 64.40
C PHE A 28 21.71 59.72 63.93
N PRO A 29 20.45 59.75 63.46
CA PRO A 29 19.81 58.60 62.83
C PRO A 29 19.79 58.73 61.29
N LEU A 30 20.96 58.97 60.68
CA LEU A 30 21.10 58.94 59.20
C LEU A 30 21.98 57.79 58.71
N VAL A 31 22.87 57.25 59.55
CA VAL A 31 23.80 56.17 59.15
C VAL A 31 23.12 54.79 59.17
N LEU A 32 22.16 54.54 60.08
CA LEU A 32 21.47 53.25 60.13
C LEU A 32 20.40 53.09 59.04
N ALA A 33 19.72 54.18 58.65
CA ALA A 33 18.76 54.15 57.55
C ALA A 33 19.47 53.89 56.20
N LEU A 34 20.68 54.42 56.02
CA LEU A 34 21.46 54.21 54.80
C LEU A 34 22.01 52.78 54.69
N ALA A 35 22.41 52.15 55.81
CA ALA A 35 22.89 50.77 55.82
C ALA A 35 21.78 49.75 55.52
N ALA A 36 20.55 50.00 56.00
CA ALA A 36 19.40 49.18 55.65
C ALA A 36 19.07 49.28 54.15
N THR A 37 19.20 50.47 53.54
CA THR A 37 19.03 50.62 52.08
C THR A 37 20.22 50.08 51.27
N ALA A 38 21.45 50.08 51.80
CA ALA A 38 22.61 49.56 51.09
C ALA A 38 22.61 48.02 50.96
N GLY A 39 22.11 47.30 51.98
CA GLY A 39 21.87 45.86 51.88
C GLY A 39 20.74 45.51 50.90
N THR A 40 19.63 46.25 50.95
CA THR A 40 18.48 46.06 50.05
C THR A 40 18.79 46.33 48.57
N LEU A 41 19.73 47.24 48.25
CA LEU A 41 20.13 47.51 46.87
C LEU A 41 20.93 46.35 46.23
N ASN A 42 21.76 45.65 47.00
CA ASN A 42 22.46 44.46 46.50
C ASN A 42 21.51 43.28 46.30
N HIS A 43 20.57 43.05 47.21
CA HIS A 43 19.54 42.02 47.05
C HIS A 43 18.60 42.31 45.89
N SER A 44 18.28 43.58 45.61
CA SER A 44 17.43 43.95 44.47
C SER A 44 18.12 43.63 43.13
N SER A 45 19.42 43.88 43.00
CA SER A 45 20.19 43.50 41.81
C SER A 45 20.36 41.99 41.65
N GLU A 46 20.44 41.25 42.76
CA GLU A 46 20.57 39.80 42.76
C GLU A 46 19.24 39.11 42.41
N ILE A 47 18.13 39.60 42.95
CA ILE A 47 16.76 39.17 42.62
C ILE A 47 16.43 39.48 41.15
N LEU A 48 16.88 40.63 40.62
CA LEU A 48 16.72 40.96 39.19
C LEU A 48 17.54 40.00 38.30
N LYS A 49 18.76 39.64 38.69
CA LYS A 49 19.57 38.65 37.97
C LYS A 49 18.98 37.24 38.04
N GLU A 50 18.45 36.85 39.19
CA GLU A 50 17.79 35.56 39.39
C GLU A 50 16.49 35.47 38.57
N THR A 51 15.69 36.54 38.54
CA THR A 51 14.47 36.61 37.73
C THR A 51 14.76 36.61 36.22
N ASP A 52 15.83 37.27 35.77
CA ASP A 52 16.28 37.17 34.38
C ASP A 52 16.82 35.77 34.03
N ALA A 53 17.56 35.13 34.95
CA ALA A 53 18.02 33.75 34.75
C ALA A 53 16.87 32.76 34.67
N VAL A 54 15.84 32.92 35.51
CA VAL A 54 14.61 32.12 35.47
C VAL A 54 13.85 32.35 34.15
N ARG A 55 13.81 33.59 33.65
CA ARG A 55 13.18 33.90 32.36
C ARG A 55 13.90 33.24 31.19
N LEU A 56 15.23 33.31 31.15
CA LEU A 56 16.04 32.62 30.14
C LEU A 56 15.89 31.10 30.20
N LEU A 57 15.84 30.53 31.41
CA LEU A 57 15.62 29.10 31.59
C LEU A 57 14.23 28.68 31.09
N LYS A 58 13.22 29.52 31.32
CA LYS A 58 11.85 29.31 30.83
C LYS A 58 11.79 29.34 29.30
N ASP A 59 12.44 30.31 28.67
CA ASP A 59 12.52 30.41 27.21
C ASP A 59 13.26 29.20 26.61
N ALA A 60 14.36 28.78 27.23
CA ALA A 60 15.09 27.57 26.83
C ALA A 60 14.28 26.28 27.04
N MET A 61 13.42 26.23 28.05
CA MET A 61 12.49 25.13 28.29
C MET A 61 11.43 25.06 27.20
N TYR A 62 10.81 26.18 26.82
CA TYR A 62 9.87 26.22 25.70
C TYR A 62 10.51 25.84 24.37
N GLU A 63 11.75 26.27 24.12
CA GLU A 63 12.50 25.87 22.93
C GLU A 63 12.77 24.36 22.91
N LYS A 64 13.12 23.77 24.05
CA LYS A 64 13.29 22.32 24.18
C LYS A 64 11.97 21.57 23.98
N GLU A 65 10.88 22.06 24.54
CA GLU A 65 9.54 21.46 24.38
C GLU A 65 9.13 21.44 22.90
N ALA A 66 9.38 22.54 22.18
CA ALA A 66 9.12 22.61 20.74
C ALA A 66 9.98 21.62 19.93
N LYS A 67 11.27 21.46 20.29
CA LYS A 67 12.16 20.47 19.66
C LYS A 67 11.72 19.04 19.95
N ILE A 68 11.23 18.76 21.15
CA ILE A 68 10.67 17.45 21.52
C ILE A 68 9.45 17.16 20.66
N GLY A 69 8.51 18.10 20.53
CA GLY A 69 7.34 17.92 19.67
C GLY A 69 7.70 17.63 18.20
N HIS A 70 8.68 18.34 17.65
CA HIS A 70 9.16 18.07 16.28
C HIS A 70 9.81 16.68 16.13
N LEU A 71 10.56 16.22 17.15
CA LEU A 71 11.15 14.89 17.14
C LEU A 71 10.09 13.79 17.26
N GLU A 72 9.05 14.01 18.06
CA GLU A 72 7.92 13.08 18.18
C GLU A 72 7.14 12.97 16.87
N GLU A 73 6.89 14.09 16.18
CA GLU A 73 6.25 14.10 14.86
C GLU A 73 7.11 13.38 13.82
N ALA A 74 8.42 13.65 13.77
CA ALA A 74 9.35 12.97 12.88
C ALA A 74 9.43 11.46 13.18
N GLN A 75 9.41 11.06 14.46
CA GLN A 75 9.38 9.67 14.88
C GLN A 75 8.08 8.99 14.46
N SER A 76 6.93 9.65 14.61
CA SER A 76 5.63 9.13 14.13
C SER A 76 5.64 8.93 12.61
N GLY A 77 6.14 9.92 11.86
CA GLY A 77 6.27 9.82 10.41
C GLY A 77 7.21 8.68 9.98
N LEU A 78 8.31 8.46 10.70
CA LEU A 78 9.19 7.33 10.44
C LEU A 78 8.49 5.98 10.73
N GLN A 79 7.69 5.88 11.79
CA GLN A 79 6.93 4.66 12.07
C GLN A 79 5.87 4.37 10.99
N ASP A 80 5.22 5.41 10.46
CA ASP A 80 4.25 5.27 9.37
C ASP A 80 4.93 4.77 8.08
N THR A 81 6.11 5.31 7.75
CA THR A 81 6.88 4.85 6.59
C THR A 81 7.36 3.40 6.76
N VAL A 82 7.82 3.02 7.95
CA VAL A 82 8.20 1.63 8.26
C VAL A 82 7.00 0.68 8.07
N ARG A 83 5.82 1.04 8.58
CA ARG A 83 4.60 0.23 8.40
C ARG A 83 4.22 0.09 6.92
N SER A 84 4.31 1.17 6.15
CA SER A 84 4.06 1.15 4.70
C SER A 84 5.05 0.25 3.97
N LEU A 85 6.35 0.33 4.32
CA LEU A 85 7.39 -0.49 3.70
C LEU A 85 7.19 -1.97 4.05
N GLN A 86 6.88 -2.30 5.30
CA GLN A 86 6.56 -3.67 5.72
C GLN A 86 5.39 -4.26 4.94
N PHE A 87 4.33 -3.48 4.73
CA PHE A 87 3.18 -3.90 3.92
C PHE A 87 3.58 -4.17 2.45
N SER A 88 4.30 -3.23 1.83
CA SER A 88 4.78 -3.38 0.46
C SER A 88 5.70 -4.60 0.29
N MET A 89 6.61 -4.81 1.24
CA MET A 89 7.54 -5.93 1.24
C MET A 89 6.81 -7.26 1.44
N GLY A 90 5.77 -7.30 2.29
CA GLY A 90 4.91 -8.46 2.44
C GLY A 90 4.15 -8.83 1.16
N MET A 91 3.67 -7.83 0.40
CA MET A 91 3.04 -8.06 -0.90
C MET A 91 4.03 -8.62 -1.94
N GLN A 92 5.24 -8.07 -2.00
CA GLN A 92 6.32 -8.58 -2.85
C GLN A 92 6.71 -10.02 -2.47
N ARG A 93 6.82 -10.33 -1.17
CA ARG A 93 7.06 -11.69 -0.66
C ARG A 93 5.97 -12.66 -1.08
N ASN A 94 4.69 -12.27 -1.03
CA ASN A 94 3.58 -13.11 -1.47
C ASN A 94 3.67 -13.40 -2.97
N TRP A 95 4.00 -12.39 -3.78
CA TRP A 95 4.20 -12.58 -5.21
C TRP A 95 5.40 -13.48 -5.52
N LEU A 96 6.53 -13.30 -4.84
CA LEU A 96 7.72 -14.15 -4.97
C LEU A 96 7.41 -15.62 -4.61
N LYS A 97 6.65 -15.87 -3.54
CA LYS A 97 6.19 -17.23 -3.19
C LYS A 97 5.41 -17.91 -4.31
N LYS A 98 4.54 -17.16 -5.00
CA LYS A 98 3.80 -17.69 -6.16
C LYS A 98 4.75 -18.05 -7.31
N VAL A 99 5.74 -17.20 -7.59
CA VAL A 99 6.75 -17.45 -8.64
C VAL A 99 7.59 -18.70 -8.30
N VAL A 100 8.06 -18.81 -7.06
CA VAL A 100 8.79 -20.00 -6.57
C VAL A 100 7.97 -21.27 -6.75
N SER A 101 6.68 -21.23 -6.38
CA SER A 101 5.76 -22.36 -6.53
C SER A 101 5.58 -22.78 -8.00
N VAL A 102 5.40 -21.81 -8.91
CA VAL A 102 5.29 -22.08 -10.36
C VAL A 102 6.58 -22.66 -10.92
N LEU A 103 7.73 -22.20 -10.43
CA LEU A 103 9.03 -22.66 -10.89
C LEU A 103 9.50 -23.96 -10.23
N GLN A 104 8.73 -24.55 -9.29
CA GLN A 104 9.12 -25.75 -8.53
C GLN A 104 10.54 -25.64 -7.97
N LEU A 105 10.88 -24.47 -7.44
CA LEU A 105 12.13 -24.28 -6.69
C LEU A 105 11.95 -24.87 -5.29
N ASP A 106 12.96 -25.56 -4.77
CA ASP A 106 12.90 -26.24 -3.47
C ASP A 106 12.28 -25.35 -2.37
N ASP A 107 11.33 -25.90 -1.61
CA ASP A 107 10.49 -25.20 -0.63
C ASP A 107 11.26 -24.64 0.59
N ASP A 108 12.59 -24.84 0.66
CA ASP A 108 13.42 -24.53 1.85
C ASP A 108 13.99 -23.10 1.84
N VAL A 109 13.65 -22.27 0.84
CA VAL A 109 14.22 -20.93 0.74
C VAL A 109 13.54 -19.95 1.71
N ASP A 110 14.27 -19.52 2.73
CA ASP A 110 13.80 -18.52 3.69
C ASP A 110 13.69 -17.12 3.06
N LEU A 111 12.56 -16.86 2.42
CA LEU A 111 12.28 -15.56 1.83
C LEU A 111 12.18 -14.42 2.89
N ASP A 112 12.15 -14.72 4.22
CA ASP A 112 11.95 -13.71 5.29
C ASP A 112 13.27 -13.01 5.61
N SER A 113 14.39 -13.66 5.29
CA SER A 113 15.73 -13.06 5.34
C SER A 113 16.14 -12.48 4.00
N ALA A 114 16.95 -11.42 4.05
CA ALA A 114 17.53 -10.83 2.84
C ALA A 114 18.41 -11.83 2.08
N GLU A 115 19.11 -12.69 2.82
CA GLU A 115 19.98 -13.74 2.30
C GLU A 115 19.17 -14.79 1.53
N GLY A 116 18.04 -15.27 2.06
CA GLY A 116 17.23 -16.26 1.36
C GLY A 116 16.48 -15.68 0.16
N LEU A 117 16.07 -14.40 0.20
CA LEU A 117 15.55 -13.72 -0.98
C LEU A 117 16.61 -13.63 -2.08
N HIS A 118 17.85 -13.29 -1.73
CA HIS A 118 18.97 -13.24 -2.68
C HIS A 118 19.26 -14.60 -3.32
N GLU A 119 19.30 -15.66 -2.50
CA GLU A 119 19.49 -17.04 -2.97
C GLU A 119 18.36 -17.49 -3.91
N CYS A 120 17.11 -17.15 -3.57
CA CYS A 120 15.95 -17.39 -4.45
C CYS A 120 16.14 -16.72 -5.82
N LEU A 121 16.56 -15.45 -5.82
CA LEU A 121 16.71 -14.68 -7.05
C LEU A 121 17.82 -15.23 -7.94
N MET A 122 18.92 -15.69 -7.35
CA MET A 122 20.01 -16.39 -8.05
C MET A 122 19.54 -17.70 -8.67
N HIS A 123 18.74 -18.50 -7.95
CA HIS A 123 18.17 -19.73 -8.51
C HIS A 123 17.21 -19.45 -9.68
N ILE A 124 16.41 -18.38 -9.60
CA ILE A 124 15.54 -17.95 -10.69
C ILE A 124 16.38 -17.56 -11.92
N GLU A 125 17.46 -16.81 -11.72
CA GLU A 125 18.36 -16.36 -12.79
C GLU A 125 19.10 -17.55 -13.45
N ASP A 126 19.55 -18.52 -12.66
CA ASP A 126 20.22 -19.72 -13.17
C ASP A 126 19.24 -20.59 -13.99
N LYS A 127 18.02 -20.82 -13.49
CA LYS A 127 16.98 -21.54 -14.25
C LYS A 127 16.59 -20.82 -15.53
N TRP A 128 16.50 -19.49 -15.50
CA TRP A 128 16.23 -18.68 -16.69
C TRP A 128 17.37 -18.79 -17.72
N SER A 129 18.62 -18.74 -17.26
CA SER A 129 19.82 -18.86 -18.09
C SER A 129 19.97 -20.26 -18.69
N ALA A 130 19.65 -21.32 -17.95
CA ALA A 130 19.63 -22.70 -18.45
C ALA A 130 18.57 -22.88 -19.56
N ARG A 131 17.40 -22.23 -19.43
CA ARG A 131 16.31 -22.31 -20.42
C ARG A 131 16.61 -21.53 -21.71
N THR A 132 17.44 -20.49 -21.62
CA THR A 132 17.77 -19.61 -22.75
C THR A 132 19.09 -19.97 -23.44
N SER A 133 19.99 -20.70 -22.76
CA SER A 133 21.29 -21.14 -23.31
C SER A 133 21.27 -22.53 -23.95
N SER A 134 20.19 -23.31 -23.81
CA SER A 134 20.05 -24.58 -24.54
C SER A 134 19.95 -24.30 -26.05
N PRO A 135 20.90 -24.78 -26.89
CA PRO A 135 20.91 -24.47 -28.30
C PRO A 135 19.77 -25.19 -29.01
N VAL A 136 18.99 -24.39 -29.74
CA VAL A 136 17.99 -24.81 -30.73
C VAL A 136 18.62 -25.80 -31.71
N VAL A 137 18.36 -27.09 -31.54
CA VAL A 137 18.45 -28.05 -32.64
C VAL A 137 17.19 -27.84 -33.48
N ALA A 138 17.41 -27.60 -34.78
CA ALA A 138 16.38 -27.28 -35.76
C ALA A 138 15.14 -28.21 -35.65
N PRO A 139 13.91 -27.68 -35.68
CA PRO A 139 12.72 -28.50 -35.59
C PRO A 139 12.48 -29.17 -36.95
N THR A 140 13.02 -30.37 -37.12
CA THR A 140 12.35 -31.39 -37.93
C THR A 140 11.19 -31.91 -37.11
N SER A 141 9.99 -31.40 -37.40
CA SER A 141 8.68 -32.04 -37.16
C SER A 141 8.62 -33.02 -35.97
N SER A 142 8.33 -32.50 -34.79
CA SER A 142 7.68 -33.26 -33.72
C SER A 142 6.47 -32.45 -33.22
N PRO A 143 5.27 -33.04 -33.16
CA PRO A 143 4.17 -32.51 -32.35
C PRO A 143 4.56 -32.70 -30.87
N ASP A 144 3.83 -32.08 -29.94
CA ASP A 144 3.97 -32.27 -28.48
C ASP A 144 4.93 -31.28 -27.77
N ASP A 145 4.70 -29.98 -27.98
CA ASP A 145 4.82 -28.96 -26.92
C ASP A 145 3.40 -28.69 -26.39
N ASP A 146 2.85 -29.65 -25.63
CA ASP A 146 1.48 -29.64 -25.08
C ASP A 146 1.33 -28.78 -23.83
N GLU A 147 2.18 -27.77 -23.62
CA GLU A 147 1.89 -26.75 -22.61
C GLU A 147 0.97 -25.70 -23.21
N PRO A 148 -0.27 -25.55 -22.69
CA PRO A 148 -1.27 -24.78 -23.36
C PRO A 148 -0.92 -23.29 -23.22
N SER A 149 -0.41 -22.69 -24.30
CA SER A 149 0.00 -21.28 -24.34
C SER A 149 -1.05 -20.37 -23.68
N SER A 150 -0.62 -19.58 -22.69
CA SER A 150 -1.46 -18.58 -22.01
C SER A 150 -1.59 -17.28 -22.81
N LYS A 151 -1.12 -17.25 -24.06
CA LYS A 151 -1.26 -16.11 -24.97
C LYS A 151 -2.60 -16.18 -25.67
N ILE A 152 -3.29 -15.05 -25.73
CA ILE A 152 -4.55 -14.91 -26.46
C ILE A 152 -4.27 -15.03 -27.97
N ALA A 153 -4.95 -15.96 -28.62
CA ALA A 153 -5.02 -16.10 -30.06
C ALA A 153 -5.96 -15.04 -30.65
N PHE A 154 -5.48 -14.33 -31.67
CA PHE A 154 -6.23 -13.26 -32.34
C PHE A 154 -6.07 -13.25 -33.87
N ARG A 155 -5.08 -13.96 -34.43
CA ARG A 155 -4.86 -14.03 -35.89
C ARG A 155 -5.44 -15.28 -36.53
N SER A 156 -5.45 -16.36 -35.78
CA SER A 156 -5.99 -17.67 -36.14
C SER A 156 -6.54 -18.28 -34.86
N PHE A 157 -7.50 -19.19 -34.99
CA PHE A 157 -8.08 -19.88 -33.85
C PHE A 157 -8.15 -21.35 -34.19
N SER A 158 -7.53 -22.15 -33.34
CA SER A 158 -7.46 -23.61 -33.41
C SER A 158 -7.99 -24.22 -32.12
N TYR A 159 -8.09 -25.54 -32.09
CA TYR A 159 -8.38 -26.28 -30.87
C TYR A 159 -7.36 -25.94 -29.77
N ASN A 160 -7.85 -25.79 -28.53
CA ASN A 160 -7.11 -25.44 -27.32
C ASN A 160 -6.51 -24.02 -27.25
N ASP A 161 -6.69 -23.20 -28.29
CA ASP A 161 -6.25 -21.81 -28.28
C ASP A 161 -7.04 -20.99 -27.27
N LEU A 162 -6.34 -20.09 -26.57
CA LEU A 162 -6.94 -19.13 -25.67
C LEU A 162 -7.55 -17.98 -26.47
N ALA A 163 -8.85 -17.73 -26.35
CA ALA A 163 -9.53 -16.64 -27.05
C ALA A 163 -10.21 -15.68 -26.07
N LEU A 164 -10.15 -14.39 -26.40
CA LEU A 164 -10.88 -13.33 -25.70
C LEU A 164 -12.13 -12.98 -26.48
N PHE A 165 -13.27 -12.93 -25.80
CA PHE A 165 -14.56 -12.57 -26.39
C PHE A 165 -15.11 -11.35 -25.68
N LEU A 166 -15.60 -10.40 -26.48
CA LEU A 166 -16.17 -9.14 -26.02
C LEU A 166 -17.63 -9.08 -26.47
N PRO A 167 -18.54 -8.54 -25.63
CA PRO A 167 -19.91 -8.33 -26.03
C PRO A 167 -19.95 -7.35 -27.19
N THR A 168 -20.72 -7.66 -28.23
CA THR A 168 -21.00 -6.69 -29.29
C THR A 168 -22.02 -5.68 -28.76
N PHE A 169 -21.81 -4.39 -29.05
CA PHE A 169 -22.70 -3.34 -28.54
C PHE A 169 -24.13 -3.51 -29.10
N ALA A 170 -25.03 -3.81 -28.15
CA ALA A 170 -26.50 -3.73 -28.15
C ALA A 170 -27.28 -4.90 -28.80
N PRO A 171 -28.37 -5.33 -28.15
CA PRO A 171 -29.54 -4.45 -28.06
C PRO A 171 -29.78 -3.80 -26.69
N THR A 172 -30.30 -2.58 -26.74
CA THR A 172 -30.97 -1.79 -25.68
C THR A 172 -32.20 -2.48 -25.06
N ASP A 173 -32.46 -3.73 -25.43
CA ASP A 173 -33.60 -4.53 -25.04
C ASP A 173 -33.12 -5.66 -24.13
N ALA A 174 -33.68 -5.72 -22.91
CA ALA A 174 -33.32 -6.71 -21.91
C ALA A 174 -33.65 -8.15 -22.34
N ALA A 175 -34.50 -8.33 -23.35
CA ALA A 175 -34.93 -9.62 -23.87
C ALA A 175 -34.11 -10.16 -25.05
N ALA A 176 -33.18 -9.38 -25.60
CA ALA A 176 -32.41 -9.82 -26.75
C ALA A 176 -31.23 -10.73 -26.37
N ALA A 177 -30.94 -11.72 -27.23
CA ALA A 177 -29.80 -12.61 -27.06
C ALA A 177 -28.50 -11.80 -27.05
N LYS A 178 -27.66 -12.02 -26.02
CA LYS A 178 -26.36 -11.36 -25.92
C LYS A 178 -25.36 -12.07 -26.82
N ILE A 179 -24.77 -11.31 -27.74
CA ILE A 179 -23.80 -11.83 -28.68
C ILE A 179 -22.40 -11.42 -28.21
N TYR A 180 -21.48 -12.38 -28.20
CA TYR A 180 -20.07 -12.14 -27.93
C TYR A 180 -19.26 -12.45 -29.18
N LEU A 181 -18.33 -11.55 -29.51
CA LEU A 181 -17.44 -11.66 -30.66
C LEU A 181 -16.00 -11.85 -30.17
N ALA A 182 -15.27 -12.77 -30.79
CA ALA A 182 -13.86 -12.99 -30.51
C ALA A 182 -13.04 -11.76 -30.92
N PHE A 183 -12.08 -11.37 -30.08
CA PHE A 183 -11.07 -10.39 -30.42
C PHE A 183 -10.17 -10.95 -31.52
N HIS A 184 -10.18 -10.33 -32.69
CA HIS A 184 -9.48 -10.85 -33.86
C HIS A 184 -8.75 -9.75 -34.65
N LEU A 185 -7.75 -10.16 -35.42
CA LEU A 185 -7.05 -9.36 -36.41
C LEU A 185 -7.05 -10.11 -37.73
N GLY A 186 -7.82 -9.63 -38.71
CA GLY A 186 -7.92 -10.25 -40.04
C GLY A 186 -8.78 -11.52 -40.11
N CYS A 187 -9.48 -11.90 -39.03
CA CYS A 187 -10.32 -13.11 -38.95
C CYS A 187 -11.71 -12.81 -38.36
N PRO A 188 -12.59 -12.11 -39.12
CA PRO A 188 -13.90 -11.68 -38.63
C PRO A 188 -14.92 -12.82 -38.48
N ASN A 189 -16.11 -12.48 -37.95
CA ASN A 189 -17.28 -13.37 -37.83
C ASN A 189 -17.09 -14.60 -36.94
N ARG A 190 -16.36 -14.44 -35.83
CA ARG A 190 -16.10 -15.49 -34.85
C ARG A 190 -16.89 -15.20 -33.57
N PHE A 191 -18.00 -15.90 -33.39
CA PHE A 191 -18.95 -15.70 -32.31
C PHE A 191 -18.77 -16.75 -31.22
N LEU A 192 -19.13 -16.40 -29.99
CA LEU A 192 -19.20 -17.35 -28.89
C LEU A 192 -20.51 -18.14 -28.95
N SER A 193 -20.48 -19.42 -28.62
CA SER A 193 -21.69 -20.26 -28.53
C SER A 193 -22.59 -19.86 -27.36
N ASP A 194 -23.91 -20.01 -27.55
CA ASP A 194 -24.90 -19.76 -26.50
C ASP A 194 -24.71 -20.67 -25.27
N GLU A 195 -24.16 -21.87 -25.48
CA GLU A 195 -23.82 -22.83 -24.42
C GLU A 195 -22.75 -22.27 -23.47
N SER A 196 -21.65 -21.74 -24.03
CA SER A 196 -20.60 -21.10 -23.24
C SER A 196 -21.14 -19.85 -22.53
N ILE A 197 -21.94 -19.02 -23.20
CA ILE A 197 -22.55 -17.82 -22.59
C ILE A 197 -23.47 -18.17 -21.42
N THR A 198 -24.33 -19.17 -21.59
CA THR A 198 -25.27 -19.64 -20.55
C THR A 198 -24.52 -20.14 -19.33
N THR A 199 -23.45 -20.89 -19.55
CA THR A 199 -22.61 -21.42 -18.47
C THR A 199 -21.89 -20.28 -17.71
N PHE A 200 -21.38 -19.25 -18.40
CA PHE A 200 -20.86 -18.02 -17.76
C PHE A 200 -21.92 -17.32 -16.90
N TYR A 201 -23.13 -17.18 -17.44
CA TYR A 201 -24.23 -16.53 -16.73
C TYR A 201 -24.64 -17.28 -15.46
N GLN A 202 -24.70 -18.61 -15.50
CA GLN A 202 -25.02 -19.43 -14.34
C GLN A 202 -23.96 -19.33 -13.23
N MET A 203 -22.68 -19.21 -13.59
CA MET A 203 -21.59 -19.12 -12.62
C MET A 203 -21.55 -17.78 -11.89
N HIS A 204 -21.72 -16.67 -12.62
CA HIS A 204 -21.57 -15.32 -12.06
C HIS A 204 -22.90 -14.62 -11.75
N ASN A 205 -24.03 -15.26 -12.05
CA ASN A 205 -25.39 -14.71 -11.97
C ASN A 205 -25.54 -13.32 -12.64
N ARG A 206 -24.66 -13.05 -13.60
CA ARG A 206 -24.55 -11.80 -14.36
C ARG A 206 -23.83 -12.10 -15.67
N TYR A 207 -24.20 -11.36 -16.72
CA TYR A 207 -23.47 -11.42 -17.98
C TYR A 207 -22.10 -10.74 -17.85
N PRO A 208 -21.01 -11.44 -18.16
CA PRO A 208 -19.66 -10.90 -18.02
C PRO A 208 -19.36 -9.82 -19.07
N GLU A 209 -18.52 -8.85 -18.72
CA GLU A 209 -18.07 -7.78 -19.62
C GLU A 209 -17.06 -8.29 -20.66
N TYR A 210 -16.38 -9.38 -20.35
CA TYR A 210 -15.48 -10.09 -21.24
C TYR A 210 -15.45 -11.57 -20.85
N ILE A 211 -15.18 -12.43 -21.82
CA ILE A 211 -15.06 -13.87 -21.63
C ILE A 211 -13.68 -14.29 -22.13
N LEU A 212 -12.92 -14.97 -21.27
CA LEU A 212 -11.65 -15.57 -21.63
C LEU A 212 -11.82 -17.10 -21.52
N GLY A 213 -11.53 -17.83 -22.59
CA GLY A 213 -11.70 -19.28 -22.58
C GLY A 213 -10.87 -20.00 -23.63
N ARG A 214 -10.63 -21.29 -23.41
CA ARG A 214 -9.93 -22.15 -24.36
C ARG A 214 -10.92 -22.78 -25.32
N ILE A 215 -10.61 -22.73 -26.60
CA ILE A 215 -11.51 -23.24 -27.64
C ILE A 215 -11.51 -24.76 -27.61
N VAL A 216 -12.68 -25.35 -27.43
CA VAL A 216 -12.87 -26.81 -27.50
C VAL A 216 -13.53 -27.25 -28.79
N PHE A 217 -14.28 -26.36 -29.44
CA PHE A 217 -14.96 -26.66 -30.69
C PHE A 217 -15.13 -25.40 -31.54
N ILE A 218 -15.01 -25.56 -32.85
CA ILE A 218 -15.23 -24.50 -33.85
C ILE A 218 -16.24 -25.05 -34.85
N ASP A 219 -17.42 -24.45 -34.89
CA ASP A 219 -18.49 -24.77 -35.84
C ASP A 219 -18.47 -23.77 -36.99
N GLU A 220 -18.13 -24.23 -38.20
CA GLU A 220 -18.14 -23.41 -39.41
C GLU A 220 -19.51 -23.46 -40.09
N ARG A 221 -20.11 -22.29 -40.28
CA ARG A 221 -21.44 -22.14 -40.88
C ARG A 221 -21.46 -21.05 -41.94
N VAL A 222 -22.48 -21.10 -42.78
CA VAL A 222 -22.74 -20.07 -43.80
C VAL A 222 -24.07 -19.42 -43.48
N ALA A 223 -24.10 -18.10 -43.37
CA ALA A 223 -25.30 -17.33 -43.10
C ALA A 223 -26.31 -17.57 -44.23
N SER A 224 -27.49 -18.07 -43.87
CA SER A 224 -28.60 -18.26 -44.80
C SER A 224 -29.80 -17.44 -44.35
N ASP A 225 -30.79 -17.23 -45.23
CA ASP A 225 -32.01 -16.48 -44.85
C ASP A 225 -32.80 -17.14 -43.71
N ARG A 226 -32.55 -18.43 -43.45
CA ARG A 226 -33.19 -19.21 -42.38
C ARG A 226 -32.35 -19.33 -41.10
N ASP A 227 -31.03 -19.32 -41.22
CA ASP A 227 -30.09 -19.49 -40.11
C ASP A 227 -29.06 -18.35 -40.13
N ASN A 228 -29.43 -17.24 -39.49
CA ASN A 228 -28.63 -16.03 -39.41
C ASN A 228 -28.89 -15.24 -38.10
N PRO A 229 -28.59 -15.83 -36.93
CA PRO A 229 -28.80 -15.17 -35.64
C PRO A 229 -27.96 -13.90 -35.48
N TYR A 230 -26.83 -13.81 -36.19
CA TYR A 230 -25.87 -12.70 -36.11
C TYR A 230 -26.11 -11.60 -37.15
N ARG A 231 -27.18 -11.70 -37.96
CA ARG A 231 -27.56 -10.70 -38.98
C ARG A 231 -26.45 -10.38 -39.98
N LEU A 232 -25.69 -11.39 -40.37
CA LEU A 232 -24.67 -11.32 -41.41
C LEU A 232 -25.29 -11.27 -42.80
N ILE A 233 -24.52 -10.88 -43.80
CA ILE A 233 -24.98 -10.93 -45.19
C ILE A 233 -25.14 -12.40 -45.60
N ALA A 234 -26.24 -12.75 -46.26
CA ALA A 234 -26.45 -14.11 -46.76
C ALA A 234 -25.26 -14.57 -47.64
N GLY A 235 -24.78 -15.78 -47.41
CA GLY A 235 -23.57 -16.32 -48.03
C GLY A 235 -22.26 -16.02 -47.28
N THR A 236 -22.29 -15.23 -46.19
CA THR A 236 -21.11 -14.97 -45.37
C THR A 236 -20.78 -16.19 -44.50
N THR A 237 -19.53 -16.65 -44.52
CA THR A 237 -19.04 -17.66 -43.59
C THR A 237 -18.84 -17.05 -42.20
N PHE A 238 -19.32 -17.77 -41.19
CA PHE A 238 -19.16 -17.42 -39.79
C PHE A 238 -18.82 -18.65 -38.98
N TYR A 239 -18.19 -18.42 -37.83
CA TYR A 239 -17.71 -19.47 -36.95
C TYR A 239 -18.32 -19.27 -35.58
N VAL A 240 -18.88 -20.34 -35.01
CA VAL A 240 -19.34 -20.38 -33.62
C VAL A 240 -18.34 -21.18 -32.81
N LEU A 241 -17.73 -20.55 -31.82
CA LEU A 241 -16.68 -21.13 -30.99
C LEU A 241 -17.28 -21.51 -29.64
N THR A 242 -17.14 -22.77 -29.26
CA THR A 242 -17.41 -23.23 -27.90
C THR A 242 -16.10 -23.24 -27.14
N VAL A 243 -16.13 -22.67 -25.93
CA VAL A 243 -14.95 -22.53 -25.09
C VAL A 243 -15.18 -23.09 -23.69
N THR A 244 -14.10 -23.55 -23.07
CA THR A 244 -14.03 -23.90 -21.66
C THR A 244 -13.45 -22.77 -20.83
N PHE A 245 -13.88 -22.72 -19.57
CA PHE A 245 -13.50 -21.72 -18.59
C PHE A 245 -12.08 -21.99 -18.09
N LEU A 246 -11.21 -20.99 -18.16
CA LEU A 246 -10.02 -20.94 -17.32
C LEU A 246 -10.47 -20.41 -15.96
N VAL A 247 -10.85 -21.32 -15.07
CA VAL A 247 -11.14 -20.98 -13.68
C VAL A 247 -9.82 -21.08 -12.91
N ASP A 248 -9.00 -20.03 -12.98
CA ASP A 248 -7.85 -19.93 -12.09
C ASP A 248 -8.33 -19.29 -10.78
N PHE A 249 -8.49 -20.13 -9.75
CA PHE A 249 -8.69 -19.71 -8.34
C PHE A 249 -7.37 -19.26 -7.71
#